data_AF-A0A0B1PDN8-F1
#
_entry.id   AF-A0A0B1PDN8-F1
#
_cell.length_a   1.000
_cell.length_b   1.000
_cell.length_c   1.000
_cell.angle_alpha   90.00
_cell.angle_beta   90.00
_cell.angle_gamma   90.00
#
_symmetry.space_group_name_H-M   'P 1'
#
loop_
_entity.id
_entity.type
_entity.pdbx_description
1 polymer ?
#
loop_
_entity_poly.entity_id
_entity_poly.type
_entity_poly.pdbx_seq_one_letter_code
_entity_poly.pdbx_strand_id
1 'polypeptide(L)'
;MLYVSPLFKLDGLKNAFGYADDVAILETSNSLEMNSNKIGKVINQALEWGEREGLTFDRGKSELIHFTRRHRHKNYNPAIQTNEFRIEVNQRMS
;
A
#
# COMPACT_ATOMS: atom_id res chain seq x y z
N MET A 1 -16.25 -0.81 0.87
CA MET A 1 -15.59 -2.02 1.44
C MET A 1 -16.25 -3.25 0.85
N LEU A 2 -15.56 -3.95 -0.05
CA LEU A 2 -15.95 -5.29 -0.46
C LEU A 2 -15.16 -6.27 0.43
N TYR A 3 -15.84 -7.03 1.29
CA TYR A 3 -15.18 -8.00 2.17
C TYR A 3 -14.96 -9.29 1.36
N VAL A 4 -13.82 -9.37 0.66
CA VAL A 4 -13.54 -10.43 -0.33
C VAL A 4 -13.08 -11.75 0.30
N SER A 5 -12.45 -11.71 1.48
CA SER A 5 -11.87 -12.90 2.14
C SER A 5 -12.86 -14.06 2.34
N PRO A 6 -14.12 -13.85 2.81
CA PRO A 6 -15.04 -14.98 2.95
C PRO A 6 -15.43 -15.66 1.64
N LEU A 7 -15.36 -14.96 0.50
CA LEU A 7 -15.70 -15.55 -0.80
C LEU A 7 -14.71 -16.67 -1.15
N PHE A 8 -13.43 -16.48 -0.86
CA PHE A 8 -12.40 -17.51 -1.10
C PHE A 8 -12.50 -18.72 -0.17
N LYS A 9 -13.34 -18.62 0.89
CA LYS A 9 -13.60 -19.72 1.83
C LYS A 9 -14.79 -20.59 1.42
N LEU A 10 -15.52 -20.22 0.37
CA LEU A 10 -16.63 -21.02 -0.17
C LEU A 10 -16.10 -22.24 -0.93
N ASP A 11 -16.81 -23.36 -0.82
CA ASP A 11 -16.47 -24.56 -1.58
C ASP A 11 -16.56 -24.30 -3.09
N GLY A 12 -15.52 -24.75 -3.81
CA GLY A 12 -15.35 -24.46 -5.25
C GLY A 12 -14.48 -23.23 -5.56
N LEU A 13 -14.21 -22.35 -4.59
CA LEU A 13 -13.38 -21.14 -4.75
C LEU A 13 -12.01 -21.23 -4.07
N LYS A 14 -11.62 -22.41 -3.57
CA LYS A 14 -10.33 -22.65 -2.87
C LYS A 14 -9.08 -22.35 -3.72
N ASN A 15 -9.23 -22.26 -5.04
CA ASN A 15 -8.16 -21.90 -5.99
C ASN A 15 -8.49 -20.61 -6.78
N ALA A 16 -9.50 -19.85 -6.33
CA ALA A 16 -9.90 -18.62 -7.01
C ALA A 16 -8.95 -17.47 -6.64
N PHE A 17 -8.76 -16.54 -7.58
CA PHE A 17 -8.01 -15.32 -7.36
C PHE A 17 -8.89 -14.08 -7.51
N GLY A 18 -8.67 -13.08 -6.67
CA GLY A 18 -9.36 -11.80 -6.68
C GLY A 18 -8.46 -10.64 -7.08
N TYR A 19 -9.06 -9.68 -7.76
CA TYR A 19 -8.46 -8.37 -8.02
C TYR A 19 -9.28 -7.30 -7.31
N ALA A 20 -8.62 -6.37 -6.64
CA ALA A 20 -9.21 -5.14 -6.15
C ALA A 20 -8.78 -4.00 -7.08
N ASP A 21 -9.72 -3.14 -7.48
CA ASP A 21 -9.42 -2.01 -8.38
C ASP A 21 -8.47 -1.01 -7.70
N ASP A 22 -8.79 -0.54 -6.48
CA ASP A 22 -7.97 0.42 -5.73
C ASP A 22 -8.02 0.15 -4.23
N VAL A 23 -6.89 0.39 -3.55
CA VAL A 23 -6.78 0.39 -2.08
C VAL A 23 -5.96 1.59 -1.63
N ALA A 24 -6.42 2.27 -0.58
CA ALA A 24 -5.72 3.40 0.02
C ALA A 24 -5.35 3.09 1.48
N ILE A 25 -4.09 3.36 1.85
CA ILE A 25 -3.57 3.31 3.21
C ILE A 25 -3.18 4.72 3.62
N LEU A 26 -3.75 5.21 4.72
CA LEU A 26 -3.50 6.55 5.24
C LEU A 26 -2.89 6.46 6.65
N GLU A 27 -1.73 7.09 6.83
CA GLU A 27 -1.05 7.18 8.12
C GLU A 27 -0.68 8.63 8.45
N THR A 28 -0.77 8.97 9.73
CA THR A 28 -0.42 10.28 10.26
C THR A 28 0.52 10.14 11.45
N SER A 29 1.55 10.98 11.50
CA SER A 29 2.47 11.08 12.63
C SER A 29 3.27 12.38 12.59
N ASN A 30 4.13 12.57 13.58
CA ASN A 30 4.94 13.78 13.74
C ASN A 30 6.22 13.79 12.87
N SER A 31 6.51 12.70 12.15
CA SER A 31 7.66 12.63 11.24
C SER A 31 7.37 11.77 10.01
N LEU A 32 8.04 12.06 8.90
CA LEU A 32 7.92 11.23 7.70
C LEU A 32 8.46 9.82 7.93
N GLU A 33 9.58 9.68 8.64
CA GLU A 33 10.16 8.37 8.93
C GLU A 33 9.16 7.45 9.65
N MET A 34 8.45 7.98 10.64
CA MET A 34 7.41 7.23 11.33
C MET A 34 6.28 6.83 10.39
N ASN A 35 5.80 7.74 9.53
CA ASN A 35 4.81 7.40 8.52
C ASN A 35 5.31 6.33 7.56
N SER A 36 6.55 6.47 7.05
CA SER A 36 7.14 5.53 6.11
C SER A 36 7.24 4.13 6.72
N ASN A 37 7.70 4.04 7.97
CA ASN A 37 7.81 2.77 8.68
C ASN A 37 6.44 2.13 8.96
N LYS A 38 5.44 2.93 9.32
CA LYS A 38 4.07 2.42 9.55
C LYS A 38 3.43 1.92 8.27
N ILE A 39 3.45 2.73 7.22
CA ILE A 39 2.87 2.36 5.92
C ILE A 39 3.59 1.13 5.36
N GLY A 40 4.92 1.06 5.44
CA GLY A 40 5.68 -0.12 5.00
C GLY A 40 5.22 -1.40 5.72
N LYS A 41 5.01 -1.34 7.04
CA LYS A 41 4.47 -2.47 7.81
C LYS A 41 3.05 -2.86 7.39
N VAL A 42 2.16 -1.88 7.20
CA VAL A 42 0.77 -2.14 6.78
C VAL A 42 0.73 -2.75 5.38
N ILE A 43 1.55 -2.26 4.44
CA ILE A 43 1.64 -2.82 3.10
C ILE A 43 2.17 -4.26 3.14
N ASN A 44 3.23 -4.55 3.90
CA ASN A 44 3.71 -5.91 4.06
C ASN A 44 2.61 -6.85 4.60
N GLN A 45 1.86 -6.43 5.61
CA GLN A 45 0.73 -7.20 6.14
C GLN A 45 -0.38 -7.40 5.12
N ALA A 46 -0.67 -6.39 4.29
CA ALA A 46 -1.66 -6.48 3.23
C ALA A 46 -1.24 -7.48 2.14
N LEU A 47 0.05 -7.49 1.77
CA LEU A 47 0.61 -8.43 0.79
C LEU A 47 0.54 -9.87 1.32
N GLU A 48 1.02 -10.11 2.54
CA GLU A 48 0.97 -11.43 3.21
C GLU A 48 -0.48 -11.94 3.33
N TRP A 49 -1.42 -11.06 3.68
CA TRP A 49 -2.84 -11.41 3.71
C TRP A 49 -3.39 -11.71 2.32
N GLY A 50 -3.01 -10.93 1.30
CA GLY A 50 -3.40 -11.14 -0.08
C GLY A 50 -2.99 -12.52 -0.58
N GLU A 51 -1.72 -12.88 -0.41
CA GLU A 51 -1.21 -14.21 -0.79
C GLU A 51 -2.00 -15.35 -0.13
N ARG A 52 -2.32 -15.21 1.16
CA ARG A 52 -3.10 -16.22 1.90
C ARG A 52 -4.55 -16.35 1.42
N GLU A 53 -5.16 -15.26 0.98
CA GLU A 53 -6.58 -15.22 0.58
C GLU A 53 -6.78 -15.27 -0.94
N GLY A 54 -5.72 -15.49 -1.74
CA GLY A 54 -5.82 -15.51 -3.21
C GLY A 54 -6.03 -14.12 -3.82
N LEU A 55 -5.57 -13.06 -3.18
CA LEU A 55 -5.68 -11.67 -3.65
C LEU A 55 -4.33 -11.15 -4.14
N THR A 56 -4.34 -10.44 -5.26
CA THR A 56 -3.13 -9.83 -5.82
C THR A 56 -3.24 -8.32 -5.90
N PHE A 57 -2.14 -7.63 -5.60
CA PHE A 57 -1.99 -6.18 -5.74
C PHE A 57 -1.11 -5.84 -6.94
N ASP A 58 -1.56 -4.93 -7.79
CA ASP A 58 -0.74 -4.39 -8.88
C ASP A 58 0.24 -3.34 -8.35
N ARG A 59 1.45 -3.79 -8.03
CA ARG A 59 2.50 -2.97 -7.43
C ARG A 59 2.90 -1.80 -8.33
N GLY A 60 2.87 -1.99 -9.65
CA GLY A 60 3.28 -1.01 -10.65
C GLY A 60 2.34 0.20 -10.74
N LYS A 61 1.12 0.08 -10.20
CA LYS A 61 0.13 1.16 -10.14
C LYS A 61 0.06 1.86 -8.80
N SER A 62 0.97 1.56 -7.87
CA SER A 62 0.98 2.19 -6.55
C SER A 62 1.38 3.67 -6.65
N GLU A 63 0.64 4.54 -5.97
CA GLU A 63 0.98 5.96 -5.85
C GLU A 63 1.21 6.35 -4.38
N LEU A 64 2.27 7.12 -4.12
CA LEU A 64 2.55 7.69 -2.80
C LEU A 64 2.28 9.20 -2.80
N ILE A 65 1.35 9.62 -1.95
CA ILE A 65 1.01 11.02 -1.74
C ILE A 65 1.44 11.43 -0.33
N HIS A 66 2.25 12.50 -0.23
CA HIS A 66 2.70 13.02 1.06
C HIS A 66 2.20 14.44 1.30
N PHE A 67 1.39 14.61 2.35
CA PHE A 67 0.92 15.91 2.82
C PHE A 67 1.78 16.41 3.98
N THR A 68 2.25 17.66 3.91
CA THR A 68 3.00 18.31 4.98
C THR A 68 2.70 19.80 5.02
N ARG A 69 2.74 20.39 6.22
CA ARG A 69 2.60 21.84 6.42
C ARG A 69 3.90 22.61 6.12
N ARG A 70 5.03 21.93 5.99
CA ARG A 70 6.33 22.54 5.70
C ARG A 70 6.54 22.68 4.20
N HIS A 71 7.18 23.77 3.75
CA HIS A 71 7.59 23.91 2.34
C HIS A 71 8.51 22.75 1.93
N ARG A 72 8.38 22.28 0.68
CA ARG A 72 9.22 21.21 0.11
C ARG A 72 10.70 21.59 0.27
N HIS A 73 11.41 20.89 1.16
CA HIS A 73 12.87 20.92 1.15
C HIS A 73 13.37 20.19 -0.10
N LYS A 74 14.31 20.78 -0.85
CA LYS A 74 14.84 20.23 -2.11
C LYS A 74 15.44 18.81 -2.01
N ASN A 75 15.73 18.33 -0.80
CA ASN A 75 16.29 17.01 -0.54
C ASN A 75 15.29 16.02 0.11
N TYR A 76 14.00 16.32 0.04
CA TYR A 76 12.96 15.54 0.70
C TYR A 76 12.19 14.73 -0.33
N ASN A 77 12.64 13.50 -0.58
CA ASN A 77 11.96 12.55 -1.45
C ASN A 77 11.37 11.42 -0.59
N PRO A 78 10.08 11.49 -0.20
CA PRO A 78 9.45 10.46 0.58
C PRO A 78 9.45 9.15 -0.19
N ALA A 79 9.77 8.06 0.49
CA ALA A 79 9.65 6.72 -0.04
C ALA A 79 9.11 5.79 1.04
N ILE A 80 8.38 4.78 0.59
CA ILE A 80 7.99 3.64 1.41
C ILE A 80 8.84 2.45 0.96
N GLN A 81 9.56 1.86 1.91
CA GLN A 81 10.23 0.60 1.71
C GLN A 81 9.33 -0.52 2.23
N THR A 82 9.04 -1.50 1.37
CA THR A 82 8.41 -2.76 1.76
C THR A 82 9.44 -3.88 1.64
N ASN A 83 9.07 -5.10 2.03
CA ASN A 83 9.94 -6.26 1.85
C ASN A 83 10.13 -6.62 0.37
N GLU A 84 9.21 -6.20 -0.48
CA GLU A 84 9.11 -6.67 -1.87
C GLU A 84 9.37 -5.58 -2.91
N PHE A 85 9.06 -4.32 -2.60
CA PHE A 85 9.24 -3.19 -3.53
C PHE A 85 9.35 -1.86 -2.80
N ARG A 86 9.65 -0.82 -3.55
CA ARG A 86 9.77 0.56 -3.06
C ARG A 86 8.77 1.43 -3.79
N ILE A 87 8.04 2.25 -3.03
CA ILE A 87 7.09 3.23 -3.57
C ILE A 87 7.67 4.62 -3.32
N GLU A 88 7.83 5.39 -4.38
CA GLU A 88 8.34 6.77 -4.31
C GLU A 88 7.22 7.76 -4.64
N VAL A 89 7.34 8.99 -4.14
CA VAL A 89 6.40 10.05 -4.54
C VAL A 89 6.57 10.33 -6.03
N ASN A 90 5.47 10.26 -6.77
CA ASN A 90 5.45 10.68 -8.15
C ASN A 90 5.76 12.19 -8.21
N GLN A 91 6.90 12.58 -8.79
CA GLN A 91 7.30 14.01 -8.87
C GLN A 91 6.42 14.85 -9.80
N ARG A 92 5.35 14.29 -10.38
CA ARG A 92 4.37 15.03 -11.17
C ARG A 92 3.45 15.81 -10.23
N MET A 93 3.90 17.02 -9.86
CA MET A 93 3.09 18.25 -9.73
C MET A 93 3.95 19.33 -9.06
N SER A 94 4.45 20.25 -9.88
CA SER A 94 4.36 21.71 -9.72
C SER A 94 4.54 22.35 -11.09
#